data_AF-A0A839YK52-F1
#
_entry.id   AF-A0A839YK52-F1
#
_cell.length_a   1.000
_cell.length_b   1.000
_cell.length_c   1.000
_cell.angle_alpha   90.00
_cell.angle_beta   90.00
_cell.angle_gamma   90.00
#
_symmetry.space_group_name_H-M   'P 1'
#
loop_
_entity.id
_entity.type
_entity.pdbx_description
1 polymer ?
#
loop_
_entity_poly.entity_id
_entity_poly.type
_entity_poly.pdbx_seq_one_letter_code
_entity_poly.pdbx_strand_id
1 'polypeptide(L)'
;MTLGDALSASAPPWAAPLGAGGCEWIVAPPLPSGAVVPATLVRMWTEDGFMRVGERSPGTRLPRRCPELHVNGDSSFCLGRRGYRVEDAGELAVFWQDLGEWLVNEQRAERRGRWPAGRWLSHGPAAADRQADAEAGAAAIGMADEYARCIEVDDGWFAERLKEGGRRVRRGAACPRGCLDLTGSPVRFDACRHRASVERVLAAERARRQAEADYFAAARRAGYRCCGRMPGCPLIDRRMVA
;
A
#
# COMPACT_ATOMS: atom_id res chain seq x y z
N MET A 1 30.95 -9.48 6.47
CA MET A 1 30.32 -8.64 5.43
C MET A 1 29.58 -7.52 6.14
N THR A 2 29.88 -6.26 5.85
CA THR A 2 29.16 -5.13 6.43
C THR A 2 27.82 -4.94 5.69
N LEU A 3 26.89 -4.18 6.29
CA LEU A 3 25.65 -3.79 5.60
C LEU A 3 25.95 -3.09 4.27
N GLY A 4 26.96 -2.22 4.26
CA GLY A 4 27.40 -1.51 3.06
C GLY A 4 27.89 -2.44 1.95
N ASP A 5 28.62 -3.49 2.30
CA ASP A 5 29.10 -4.49 1.34
C ASP A 5 27.93 -5.25 0.72
N ALA A 6 26.98 -5.70 1.55
CA ALA A 6 25.80 -6.45 1.10
C ALA A 6 24.92 -5.60 0.16
N LEU A 7 24.66 -4.35 0.55
CA LEU A 7 23.89 -3.41 -0.27
C LEU A 7 24.59 -3.10 -1.60
N SER A 8 25.91 -2.90 -1.58
CA SER A 8 26.70 -2.61 -2.79
C SER A 8 26.74 -3.77 -3.76
N ALA A 9 26.80 -5.01 -3.25
CA ALA A 9 26.81 -6.21 -4.09
C ALA A 9 25.52 -6.38 -4.92
N SER A 10 24.38 -5.88 -4.42
CA SER A 10 23.09 -5.96 -5.10
C SER A 10 22.58 -4.61 -5.62
N ALA A 11 23.40 -3.55 -5.55
CA ALA A 11 22.97 -2.20 -5.86
C ALA A 11 22.63 -2.07 -7.36
N PRO A 12 21.46 -1.50 -7.69
CA PRO A 12 21.11 -1.24 -9.08
C PRO A 12 21.91 -0.05 -9.62
N PRO A 13 22.03 0.11 -10.97
CA PRO A 13 22.81 1.19 -11.58
C PRO A 13 22.38 2.62 -11.23
N TRP A 14 21.16 2.78 -10.68
CA TRP A 14 20.61 4.07 -10.27
C TRP A 14 20.89 4.43 -8.81
N ALA A 15 21.62 3.60 -8.07
CA ALA A 15 22.00 3.80 -6.67
C ALA A 15 23.52 3.85 -6.53
N ALA A 16 24.03 4.79 -5.74
CA ALA A 16 25.46 4.85 -5.41
C ALA A 16 25.68 5.17 -3.92
N PRO A 17 26.64 4.52 -3.24
CA PRO A 17 26.93 4.78 -1.84
C PRO A 17 27.66 6.11 -1.66
N LEU A 18 27.40 6.78 -0.54
CA LEU A 18 28.05 8.02 -0.13
C LEU A 18 28.98 7.71 1.04
N GLY A 19 30.26 7.54 0.75
CA GLY A 19 31.31 7.31 1.75
C GLY A 19 31.50 5.84 2.15
N ALA A 20 32.50 5.60 3.01
CA ALA A 20 33.02 4.27 3.33
C ALA A 20 32.10 3.40 4.20
N GLY A 21 31.09 3.99 4.86
CA GLY A 21 30.18 3.26 5.75
C GLY A 21 29.04 2.52 5.03
N GLY A 22 28.80 2.84 3.75
CA GLY A 22 27.80 2.16 2.91
C GLY A 22 26.35 2.22 3.40
N CYS A 23 26.03 3.11 4.35
CA CYS A 23 24.69 3.30 4.90
C CYS A 23 23.99 4.56 4.37
N GLU A 24 24.73 5.49 3.75
CA GLU A 24 24.17 6.65 3.06
C GLU A 24 24.28 6.44 1.55
N TRP A 25 23.24 6.80 0.81
CA TRP A 25 23.14 6.53 -0.62
C TRP A 25 22.51 7.70 -1.35
N ILE A 26 22.96 7.92 -2.58
CA ILE A 26 22.23 8.71 -3.57
C ILE A 26 21.44 7.74 -4.46
N VAL A 27 20.13 7.96 -4.60
CA VAL A 27 19.24 7.10 -5.37
C VAL A 27 18.40 7.90 -6.37
N ALA A 28 18.34 7.42 -7.61
CA ALA A 28 17.65 8.09 -8.72
C ALA A 28 17.06 7.08 -9.73
N PRO A 29 16.05 6.27 -9.33
CA PRO A 29 15.50 5.21 -10.18
C PRO A 29 14.85 5.77 -11.46
N PRO A 30 15.08 5.16 -12.63
CA PRO A 30 14.57 5.68 -13.89
C PRO A 30 13.04 5.72 -13.91
N LEU A 31 12.46 6.79 -14.46
CA LEU A 31 11.03 6.81 -14.76
C LEU A 31 10.77 5.95 -16.00
N PRO A 32 9.61 5.27 -16.10
CA PRO A 32 9.20 4.57 -17.33
C PRO A 32 9.16 5.47 -18.58
N SER A 33 9.01 6.79 -18.39
CA SER A 33 9.05 7.78 -19.47
C SER A 33 10.48 8.16 -19.91
N GLY A 34 11.53 7.61 -19.28
CA GLY A 34 12.92 8.01 -19.48
C GLY A 34 13.29 9.37 -18.88
N ALA A 35 12.35 10.05 -18.23
CA ALA A 35 12.61 11.33 -17.59
C ALA A 35 13.48 11.15 -16.33
N VAL A 36 14.36 12.12 -16.09
CA VAL A 36 15.25 12.12 -14.93
C VAL A 36 14.43 12.38 -13.66
N VAL A 37 14.55 11.48 -12.69
CA VAL A 37 14.06 11.72 -11.33
C VAL A 37 15.07 12.56 -10.55
N PRO A 38 14.61 13.50 -9.70
CA PRO A 38 15.49 14.13 -8.73
C PRO A 38 16.15 13.08 -7.85
N ALA A 39 17.48 13.13 -7.78
CA ALA A 39 18.24 12.26 -6.89
C ALA A 39 17.84 12.52 -5.43
N THR A 40 17.68 11.45 -4.67
CA THR A 40 17.30 11.50 -3.26
C THR A 40 18.46 10.98 -2.42
N LEU A 41 18.80 11.70 -1.36
CA LEU A 41 19.77 11.23 -0.37
C LEU A 41 19.03 10.41 0.67
N VAL A 42 19.34 9.12 0.74
CA VAL A 42 18.71 8.20 1.69
C VAL A 42 19.74 7.66 2.67
N ARG A 43 19.25 7.35 3.87
CA ARG A 43 19.97 6.54 4.84
C ARG A 43 19.31 5.17 4.91
N MET A 44 20.13 4.14 4.97
CA MET A 44 19.75 2.75 5.12
C MET A 44 20.32 2.21 6.43
N TRP A 45 19.53 1.44 7.15
CA TRP A 45 19.93 0.84 8.41
C TRP A 45 19.18 -0.46 8.64
N THR A 46 19.58 -1.20 9.66
CA THR A 46 18.86 -2.38 10.12
C THR A 46 18.20 -2.12 11.46
N GLU A 47 17.03 -2.72 11.65
CA GLU A 47 16.30 -2.76 12.90
C GLU A 47 15.70 -4.16 13.04
N ASP A 48 15.97 -4.85 14.15
CA ASP A 48 15.57 -6.24 14.40
C ASP A 48 15.92 -7.22 13.26
N GLY A 49 17.04 -6.98 12.58
CA GLY A 49 17.51 -7.80 11.44
C GLY A 49 16.86 -7.47 10.09
N PHE A 50 15.96 -6.48 10.04
CA PHE A 50 15.29 -6.05 8.82
C PHE A 50 15.82 -4.71 8.30
N MET A 51 15.87 -4.58 6.98
CA MET A 51 16.22 -3.34 6.30
C MET A 51 15.18 -2.26 6.51
N ARG A 52 15.70 -1.05 6.75
CA ARG A 52 14.98 0.21 6.78
C ARG A 52 15.69 1.20 5.86
N VAL A 53 14.90 2.11 5.31
CA VAL A 53 15.38 3.22 4.48
C VAL A 53 14.52 4.43 4.74
N GLY A 54 15.11 5.62 4.70
CA GLY A 54 14.42 6.89 4.84
C GLY A 54 15.29 8.02 4.31
N GLU A 55 14.78 9.25 4.33
CA GLU A 55 15.61 10.42 3.99
C GLU A 55 16.84 10.47 4.88
N ARG A 56 17.99 10.84 4.32
CA ARG A 56 19.21 11.09 5.09
C ARG A 56 18.96 12.12 6.21
N SER A 57 18.21 13.16 5.89
CA SER A 57 17.79 14.21 6.82
C SER A 57 16.26 14.30 6.84
N PRO A 58 15.56 13.53 7.70
CA PRO A 58 14.10 13.51 7.71
C PRO A 58 13.46 14.87 7.96
N GLY A 59 12.39 15.18 7.22
CA GLY A 59 11.69 16.46 7.35
C GLY A 59 12.22 17.55 6.42
N THR A 60 13.14 17.24 5.51
CA THR A 60 13.74 18.23 4.60
C THR A 60 12.99 18.30 3.28
N ARG A 61 13.00 17.21 2.49
CA ARG A 61 12.17 17.12 1.30
C ARG A 61 10.81 16.53 1.65
N LEU A 62 10.73 15.46 2.43
CA LEU A 62 9.47 14.83 2.85
C LEU A 62 9.08 15.24 4.27
N PRO A 63 7.78 15.18 4.64
CA PRO A 63 7.40 15.28 6.05
C PRO A 63 8.05 14.13 6.85
N ARG A 64 8.44 14.39 8.10
CA ARG A 64 9.04 13.37 8.99
C ARG A 64 8.18 12.12 9.17
N ARG A 65 6.87 12.25 8.97
CA ARG A 65 5.88 11.18 8.98
C ARG A 65 4.69 11.60 8.12
N CYS A 66 4.15 10.69 7.33
CA CYS A 66 2.93 10.88 6.57
C CYS A 66 2.44 9.53 6.04
N PRO A 67 1.36 8.95 6.61
CA PRO A 67 0.84 7.68 6.14
C PRO A 67 0.48 7.68 4.64
N GLU A 68 -0.10 8.78 4.15
CA GLU A 68 -0.50 8.95 2.75
C GLU A 68 0.68 9.08 1.76
N LEU A 69 1.85 9.52 2.23
CA LEU A 69 3.10 9.51 1.46
C LEU A 69 3.95 8.28 1.81
N HIS A 70 3.41 7.32 2.56
CA HIS A 70 4.10 6.10 2.97
C HIS A 70 5.42 6.40 3.72
N VAL A 71 5.43 7.44 4.56
CA VAL A 71 6.52 7.74 5.51
C VAL A 71 6.05 7.39 6.92
N ASN A 72 6.73 6.42 7.53
CA ASN A 72 6.43 5.87 8.86
C ASN A 72 6.76 6.86 9.99
N GLY A 73 6.35 6.53 11.22
CA GLY A 73 6.54 7.38 12.40
C GLY A 73 7.99 7.57 12.83
N ASP A 74 8.86 6.62 12.47
CA ASP A 74 10.32 6.62 12.62
C ASP A 74 11.04 7.27 11.42
N SER A 75 10.30 7.86 10.49
CA SER A 75 10.77 8.43 9.23
C SER A 75 11.31 7.43 8.21
N SER A 76 11.10 6.12 8.40
CA SER A 76 11.37 5.13 7.35
C SER A 76 10.31 5.21 6.25
N PHE A 77 10.65 4.79 5.04
CA PHE A 77 9.70 4.57 3.96
C PHE A 77 8.98 3.23 4.16
N CYS A 78 7.69 3.21 3.87
CA CYS A 78 6.88 1.99 3.84
C CYS A 78 6.92 1.41 2.42
N LEU A 79 7.79 0.42 2.21
CA LEU A 79 8.00 -0.22 0.90
C LEU A 79 6.96 -1.31 0.56
N GLY A 80 5.87 -1.43 1.33
CA GLY A 80 4.80 -2.39 1.04
C GLY A 80 5.08 -3.84 1.45
N ARG A 81 6.15 -4.12 2.21
CA ARG A 81 6.41 -5.44 2.80
C ARG A 81 6.81 -5.32 4.28
N ARG A 82 6.61 -6.40 5.04
CA ARG A 82 6.89 -6.44 6.49
C ARG A 82 8.39 -6.33 6.83
N GLY A 83 9.29 -6.64 5.90
CA GLY A 83 10.74 -6.43 6.05
C GLY A 83 11.55 -7.16 4.97
N TYR A 84 12.85 -6.85 4.93
CA TYR A 84 13.85 -7.49 4.06
C TYR A 84 15.08 -7.83 4.90
N ARG A 85 15.50 -9.08 4.92
CA ARG A 85 16.67 -9.56 5.65
C ARG A 85 17.94 -9.26 4.86
N VAL A 86 18.93 -8.71 5.54
CA VAL A 86 20.21 -8.33 4.93
C VAL A 86 21.04 -9.52 4.48
N GLU A 87 20.87 -10.66 5.16
CA GLU A 87 21.63 -11.87 4.89
C GLU A 87 21.15 -12.62 3.63
N ASP A 88 19.98 -12.27 3.11
CA ASP A 88 19.41 -12.85 1.90
C ASP A 88 19.59 -11.88 0.71
N ALA A 89 20.50 -12.24 -0.20
CA ALA A 89 20.77 -11.45 -1.40
C ALA A 89 19.54 -11.30 -2.32
N GLY A 90 18.66 -12.29 -2.33
CA GLY A 90 17.38 -12.23 -3.04
C GLY A 90 16.44 -11.20 -2.42
N GLU A 91 16.32 -11.19 -1.09
CA GLU A 91 15.52 -10.16 -0.39
C GLU A 91 16.12 -8.75 -0.56
N LEU A 92 17.45 -8.60 -0.62
CA LEU A 92 18.09 -7.31 -0.92
C LEU A 92 17.82 -6.82 -2.35
N ALA A 93 17.78 -7.72 -3.33
CA ALA A 93 17.40 -7.35 -4.69
C ALA A 93 15.94 -6.85 -4.76
N VAL A 94 15.02 -7.53 -4.05
CA VAL A 94 13.61 -7.11 -3.93
C VAL A 94 13.51 -5.78 -3.17
N PHE A 95 14.30 -5.57 -2.11
CA PHE A 95 14.37 -4.29 -1.40
C PHE A 95 14.72 -3.13 -2.33
N TRP A 96 15.74 -3.29 -3.17
CA TRP A 96 16.12 -2.28 -4.15
C TRP A 96 15.03 -2.00 -5.17
N GLN A 97 14.36 -3.05 -5.66
CA GLN A 97 13.22 -2.90 -6.55
C GLN A 97 12.09 -2.11 -5.89
N ASP A 98 11.67 -2.50 -4.69
CA ASP A 98 10.57 -1.88 -3.96
C ASP A 98 10.90 -0.42 -3.58
N LEU A 99 12.15 -0.12 -3.21
CA LEU A 99 12.62 1.26 -3.01
C LEU A 99 12.54 2.09 -4.31
N GLY A 100 12.95 1.50 -5.44
CA GLY A 100 12.84 2.14 -6.75
C GLY A 100 11.39 2.48 -7.10
N GLU A 101 10.48 1.52 -6.92
CA GLU A 101 9.05 1.73 -7.13
C GLU A 101 8.47 2.79 -6.19
N TRP A 102 8.85 2.76 -4.91
CA TRP A 102 8.41 3.74 -3.92
C TRP A 102 8.81 5.16 -4.31
N LEU A 103 10.07 5.39 -4.71
CA LEU A 103 10.58 6.70 -5.13
C LEU A 103 9.88 7.24 -6.38
N VAL A 104 9.56 6.36 -7.33
CA VAL A 104 8.78 6.73 -8.53
C VAL A 104 7.34 7.10 -8.15
N ASN A 105 6.73 6.35 -7.24
CA ASN A 105 5.36 6.57 -6.78
C ASN A 105 5.24 7.83 -5.94
N GLU A 106 6.20 8.10 -5.06
CA GLU A 106 6.28 9.31 -4.25
C GLU A 106 6.28 10.57 -5.14
N GLN A 107 7.11 10.62 -6.18
CA GLN A 107 7.14 11.76 -7.11
C GLN A 107 5.86 11.91 -7.93
N ARG A 108 5.15 10.82 -8.20
CA ARG A 108 3.82 10.87 -8.82
C ARG A 108 2.80 11.41 -7.81
N ALA A 109 2.90 10.99 -6.56
CA ALA A 109 2.03 11.41 -5.47
C ALA A 109 2.17 12.90 -5.19
N GLU A 110 3.40 13.42 -5.07
CA GLU A 110 3.64 14.87 -4.89
C GLU A 110 3.06 15.70 -6.04
N ARG A 111 3.20 15.23 -7.29
CA ARG A 111 2.67 15.96 -8.46
C ARG A 111 1.16 15.88 -8.61
N ARG A 112 0.54 14.75 -8.24
CA ARG A 112 -0.89 14.48 -8.49
C ARG A 112 -1.78 14.59 -7.26
N GLY A 113 -1.17 14.80 -6.09
CA GLY A 113 -1.86 14.80 -4.79
C GLY A 113 -2.47 13.44 -4.42
N ARG A 114 -2.05 12.34 -5.04
CA ARG A 114 -2.55 10.99 -4.74
C ARG A 114 -1.51 9.94 -5.05
N TRP A 115 -1.38 8.97 -4.15
CA TRP A 115 -0.56 7.79 -4.42
C TRP A 115 -1.10 7.03 -5.65
N PRO A 116 -0.24 6.48 -6.53
CA PRO A 116 -0.73 5.73 -7.68
C PRO A 116 -1.63 4.54 -7.29
N ALA A 117 -2.72 4.37 -8.03
CA ALA A 117 -3.63 3.24 -7.89
C ALA A 117 -2.90 1.90 -8.09
N GLY A 118 -3.31 0.88 -7.34
CA GLY A 118 -2.70 -0.45 -7.37
C GLY A 118 -1.26 -0.53 -6.83
N ARG A 119 -0.74 0.54 -6.24
CA ARG A 119 0.64 0.62 -5.72
C ARG A 119 0.72 0.91 -4.22
N TRP A 120 -0.36 0.69 -3.49
CA TRP A 120 -0.44 0.94 -2.05
C TRP A 120 -0.92 -0.31 -1.29
N LEU A 121 -0.43 -0.45 -0.06
CA LEU A 121 -1.04 -1.30 0.95
C LEU A 121 -1.83 -0.43 1.91
N SER A 122 -2.96 -0.97 2.37
CA SER A 122 -3.79 -0.33 3.38
C SER A 122 -2.99 -0.03 4.64
N HIS A 123 -3.32 1.10 5.28
CA HIS A 123 -2.50 1.63 6.35
C HIS A 123 -2.59 0.79 7.62
N GLY A 124 -1.42 0.33 8.10
CA GLY A 124 -1.29 -0.50 9.27
C GLY A 124 -1.32 -2.00 8.96
N PRO A 125 -0.61 -2.85 9.75
CA PRO A 125 -0.41 -4.26 9.43
C PRO A 125 -1.74 -5.04 9.39
N ALA A 126 -2.68 -4.72 10.29
CA ALA A 126 -3.98 -5.36 10.30
C ALA A 126 -4.80 -5.05 9.03
N ALA A 127 -4.75 -3.81 8.53
CA ALA A 127 -5.45 -3.46 7.29
C ALA A 127 -4.78 -4.13 6.09
N ALA A 128 -3.45 -4.12 6.02
CA ALA A 128 -2.70 -4.80 4.96
C ALA A 128 -3.01 -6.31 4.88
N ASP A 129 -3.10 -7.01 6.02
CA ASP A 129 -3.46 -8.44 6.04
C ASP A 129 -4.87 -8.68 5.50
N ARG A 130 -5.83 -7.82 5.87
CA ARG A 130 -7.23 -7.93 5.40
C ARG A 130 -7.38 -7.58 3.93
N GLN A 131 -6.55 -6.67 3.42
CA GLN A 131 -6.43 -6.42 1.98
C GLN A 131 -5.98 -7.69 1.26
N ALA A 132 -4.88 -8.32 1.71
CA ALA A 132 -4.37 -9.54 1.10
C ALA A 132 -5.40 -10.69 1.11
N ASP A 133 -6.13 -10.87 2.22
CA ASP A 133 -7.21 -11.84 2.33
C ASP A 133 -8.34 -11.58 1.31
N ALA A 134 -8.72 -10.33 1.13
CA ALA A 134 -9.78 -9.93 0.20
C ALA A 134 -9.34 -10.07 -1.26
N GLU A 135 -8.11 -9.66 -1.60
CA GLU A 135 -7.53 -9.81 -2.93
C GLU A 135 -7.43 -11.28 -3.33
N ALA A 136 -6.90 -12.13 -2.44
CA ALA A 136 -6.80 -13.57 -2.67
C ALA A 136 -8.19 -14.21 -2.82
N GLY A 137 -9.15 -13.82 -1.97
CA GLY A 137 -10.53 -14.30 -2.04
C GLY A 137 -11.23 -13.91 -3.34
N ALA A 138 -11.04 -12.66 -3.80
CA ALA A 138 -11.62 -12.14 -5.03
C ALA A 138 -11.01 -12.82 -6.27
N ALA A 139 -9.68 -13.00 -6.27
CA ALA A 139 -8.97 -13.72 -7.33
C ALA A 139 -9.46 -15.18 -7.45
N ALA A 140 -9.64 -15.88 -6.34
CA ALA A 140 -10.12 -17.28 -6.32
C ALA A 140 -11.54 -17.46 -6.92
N ILE A 141 -12.31 -16.38 -7.05
CA ILE A 141 -13.63 -16.37 -7.67
C ILE A 141 -13.69 -15.52 -8.94
N GLY A 142 -12.56 -15.16 -9.55
CA GLY A 142 -12.55 -14.38 -10.80
C GLY A 142 -13.23 -13.02 -10.67
N MET A 143 -13.13 -12.38 -9.51
CA MET A 143 -13.61 -11.02 -9.24
C MET A 143 -12.45 -10.08 -8.86
N ALA A 144 -11.22 -10.40 -9.28
CA ALA A 144 -10.03 -9.60 -8.96
C ALA A 144 -10.16 -8.15 -9.43
N ASP A 145 -10.54 -7.94 -10.70
CA ASP A 145 -10.71 -6.60 -11.27
C ASP A 145 -11.82 -5.81 -10.56
N GLU A 146 -12.91 -6.49 -10.19
CA GLU A 146 -14.01 -5.90 -9.45
C GLU A 146 -13.58 -5.43 -8.05
N TYR A 147 -12.74 -6.23 -7.39
CA TYR A 147 -12.17 -5.85 -6.10
C TYR A 147 -11.10 -4.76 -6.23
N ALA A 148 -10.28 -4.78 -7.28
CA ALA A 148 -9.31 -3.73 -7.59
C ALA A 148 -10.00 -2.36 -7.74
N ARG A 149 -11.13 -2.30 -8.46
CA ARG A 149 -11.95 -1.08 -8.54
C ARG A 149 -12.48 -0.62 -7.18
N CYS A 150 -12.92 -1.56 -6.34
CA CYS A 150 -13.41 -1.28 -5.00
C CYS A 150 -12.35 -0.64 -4.11
N ILE A 151 -11.12 -1.13 -4.17
CA ILE A 151 -10.05 -0.60 -3.34
C ILE A 151 -9.50 0.71 -3.92
N GLU A 152 -9.27 0.79 -5.23
CA GLU A 152 -8.59 1.94 -5.86
C GLU A 152 -9.40 3.23 -5.91
N VAL A 153 -10.71 3.12 -6.17
CA VAL A 153 -11.58 4.29 -6.40
C VAL A 153 -12.90 4.22 -5.63
N ASP A 154 -13.03 3.27 -4.70
CA ASP A 154 -14.26 3.04 -3.92
C ASP A 154 -15.49 2.86 -4.82
N ASP A 155 -15.34 2.10 -5.92
CA ASP A 155 -16.37 1.84 -6.93
C ASP A 155 -16.59 0.35 -7.17
N GLY A 156 -17.67 0.00 -7.89
CA GLY A 156 -18.04 -1.37 -8.20
C GLY A 156 -18.86 -2.04 -7.10
N TRP A 157 -19.28 -3.25 -7.38
CA TRP A 157 -20.23 -4.03 -6.61
C TRP A 157 -19.79 -4.22 -5.15
N PHE A 158 -18.50 -4.52 -4.90
CA PHE A 158 -18.03 -4.64 -3.51
C PHE A 158 -18.16 -3.31 -2.75
N ALA A 159 -17.75 -2.19 -3.35
CA ALA A 159 -17.83 -0.87 -2.72
C ALA A 159 -19.29 -0.46 -2.45
N GLU A 160 -20.17 -0.62 -3.44
CA GLU A 160 -21.60 -0.32 -3.31
C GLU A 160 -22.24 -1.10 -2.15
N ARG A 161 -21.96 -2.41 -2.06
CA ARG A 161 -22.52 -3.26 -0.99
C ARG A 161 -22.04 -2.85 0.40
N LEU A 162 -20.82 -2.34 0.50
CA LEU A 162 -20.29 -1.84 1.76
C LEU A 162 -20.90 -0.49 2.13
N LYS A 163 -21.13 0.41 1.15
CA LYS A 163 -21.82 1.69 1.33
C LYS A 163 -23.27 1.52 1.79
N GLU A 164 -23.95 0.44 1.37
CA GLU A 164 -25.29 0.06 1.86
C GLU A 164 -25.30 -0.43 3.33
N GLY A 165 -24.26 -0.11 4.12
CA GLY A 165 -24.11 -0.52 5.51
C GLY A 165 -23.68 -1.98 5.67
N GLY A 166 -23.10 -2.58 4.63
CA GLY A 166 -22.67 -3.98 4.66
C GLY A 166 -23.81 -4.97 4.88
N ARG A 167 -25.04 -4.61 4.47
CA ARG A 167 -26.19 -5.52 4.49
C ARG A 167 -25.79 -6.79 3.73
N ARG A 168 -26.14 -7.95 4.29
CA ARG A 168 -25.91 -9.23 3.61
C ARG A 168 -26.52 -9.15 2.21
N VAL A 169 -25.80 -9.65 1.20
CA VAL A 169 -26.33 -9.78 -0.15
C VAL A 169 -27.69 -10.46 -0.06
N ARG A 170 -28.72 -9.86 -0.67
CA ARG A 170 -30.07 -10.40 -0.62
C ARG A 170 -30.03 -11.83 -1.16
N ARG A 171 -30.46 -12.79 -0.35
CA ARG A 171 -30.39 -14.23 -0.68
C ARG A 171 -31.04 -14.57 -2.03
N GLY A 172 -32.15 -13.92 -2.37
CA GLY A 172 -32.84 -14.10 -3.65
C GLY A 172 -32.35 -13.25 -4.82
N ALA A 173 -31.31 -12.42 -4.65
CA ALA A 173 -30.75 -11.65 -5.77
C ALA A 173 -29.92 -12.55 -6.69
N ALA A 174 -29.67 -12.09 -7.92
CA ALA A 174 -28.73 -12.76 -8.82
C ALA A 174 -27.32 -12.79 -8.22
N CYS A 175 -26.57 -13.85 -8.53
CA CYS A 175 -25.17 -13.97 -8.13
C CYS A 175 -24.35 -12.80 -8.70
N PRO A 176 -23.57 -12.08 -7.87
CA PRO A 176 -22.80 -10.91 -8.32
C PRO A 176 -21.66 -11.27 -9.27
N ARG A 177 -21.28 -12.55 -9.32
CA ARG A 177 -20.34 -13.07 -10.32
C ARG A 177 -20.96 -13.24 -11.71
N GLY A 178 -22.28 -13.13 -11.84
CA GLY A 178 -22.98 -13.51 -13.07
C GLY A 178 -22.99 -15.02 -13.34
N CYS A 179 -22.94 -15.86 -12.30
CA CYS A 179 -23.04 -17.32 -12.48
C CYS A 179 -24.38 -17.69 -13.12
N LEU A 180 -24.34 -18.59 -14.10
CA LEU A 180 -25.51 -19.15 -14.78
C LEU A 180 -25.71 -20.62 -14.41
N ASP A 181 -26.96 -21.08 -14.40
CA ASP A 181 -27.30 -22.49 -14.25
C ASP A 181 -27.15 -23.24 -15.59
N LEU A 182 -27.49 -24.53 -15.59
CA LEU A 182 -27.40 -25.38 -16.79
C LEU A 182 -28.34 -24.94 -17.92
N THR A 183 -29.34 -24.11 -17.63
CA THR A 183 -30.28 -23.55 -18.62
C THR A 183 -29.85 -22.17 -19.12
N GLY A 184 -28.75 -21.62 -18.61
CA GLY A 184 -28.30 -20.26 -18.92
C GLY A 184 -29.02 -19.17 -18.10
N SER A 185 -29.82 -19.54 -17.11
CA SER A 185 -30.51 -18.57 -16.24
C SER A 185 -29.60 -18.11 -15.09
N PRO A 186 -29.69 -16.84 -14.64
CA PRO A 186 -28.89 -16.36 -13.51
C PRO A 186 -29.13 -17.15 -12.23
N VAL A 187 -28.06 -17.68 -11.65
CA VAL A 187 -28.10 -18.38 -10.37
C VAL A 187 -28.40 -17.38 -9.26
N ARG A 188 -29.38 -17.69 -8.42
CA ARG A 188 -29.65 -16.93 -7.19
C ARG A 188 -28.45 -17.03 -6.24
N PHE A 189 -28.17 -15.94 -5.53
CA PHE A 189 -27.00 -15.87 -4.66
C PHE A 189 -27.03 -16.90 -3.53
N ASP A 190 -28.21 -17.23 -2.99
CA ASP A 190 -28.39 -18.29 -1.99
C ASP A 190 -28.03 -19.70 -2.49
N ALA A 191 -28.24 -19.97 -3.79
CA ALA A 191 -27.91 -21.23 -4.43
C ALA A 191 -26.51 -21.25 -5.08
N CYS A 192 -25.80 -20.12 -5.10
CA CYS A 192 -24.49 -20.04 -5.73
C CYS A 192 -23.42 -20.78 -4.92
N ARG A 193 -22.69 -21.70 -5.56
CA ARG A 193 -21.55 -22.41 -4.93
C ARG A 193 -20.43 -21.49 -4.44
N HIS A 194 -20.35 -20.26 -4.96
CA HIS A 194 -19.34 -19.26 -4.59
C HIS A 194 -19.83 -18.28 -3.50
N ARG A 195 -21.03 -18.49 -2.94
CA ARG A 195 -21.63 -17.62 -1.92
C ARG A 195 -20.68 -17.36 -0.74
N ALA A 196 -20.13 -18.43 -0.16
CA ALA A 196 -19.24 -18.32 0.99
C ALA A 196 -17.97 -17.52 0.68
N SER A 197 -17.41 -17.67 -0.52
CA SER A 197 -16.24 -16.92 -0.96
C SER A 197 -16.55 -15.43 -1.15
N VAL A 198 -17.69 -15.09 -1.76
CA VAL A 198 -18.14 -13.69 -1.89
C VAL A 198 -18.37 -13.06 -0.51
N GLU A 199 -19.04 -13.77 0.39
CA GLU A 199 -19.25 -13.33 1.77
C GLU A 199 -17.91 -13.11 2.52
N ARG A 200 -16.91 -13.97 2.27
CA ARG A 200 -15.56 -13.84 2.84
C ARG A 200 -14.83 -12.59 2.34
N VAL A 201 -14.89 -12.28 1.04
CA VAL A 201 -14.28 -11.05 0.48
C VAL A 201 -14.94 -9.81 1.10
N LEU A 202 -16.28 -9.76 1.19
CA LEU A 202 -16.98 -8.66 1.84
C LEU A 202 -16.62 -8.50 3.32
N ALA A 203 -16.45 -9.61 4.05
CA ALA A 203 -16.05 -9.58 5.44
C ALA A 203 -14.61 -9.09 5.62
N ALA A 204 -13.69 -9.54 4.77
CA ALA A 204 -12.31 -9.10 4.76
C ALA A 204 -12.20 -7.60 4.45
N GLU A 205 -12.88 -7.11 3.41
CA GLU A 205 -12.86 -5.69 3.05
C GLU A 205 -13.49 -4.79 4.12
N ARG A 206 -14.59 -5.22 4.75
CA ARG A 206 -15.15 -4.49 5.90
C ARG A 206 -14.15 -4.36 7.03
N ALA A 207 -13.45 -5.45 7.32
CA ALA A 207 -12.46 -5.45 8.38
C ALA A 207 -11.20 -4.67 8.02
N ARG A 208 -10.82 -4.62 6.73
CA ARG A 208 -9.77 -3.75 6.21
C ARG A 208 -10.10 -2.28 6.47
N ARG A 209 -11.30 -1.83 6.03
CA ARG A 209 -11.79 -0.46 6.27
C ARG A 209 -11.83 -0.11 7.76
N GLN A 210 -12.28 -1.03 8.61
CA GLN A 210 -12.28 -0.84 10.05
C GLN A 210 -10.86 -0.71 10.62
N ALA A 211 -9.95 -1.61 10.25
CA ALA A 211 -8.57 -1.59 10.72
C ALA A 211 -7.82 -0.32 10.27
N GLU A 212 -8.09 0.18 9.07
CA GLU A 212 -7.54 1.43 8.56
C GLU A 212 -8.12 2.64 9.31
N ALA A 213 -9.42 2.66 9.58
CA ALA A 213 -10.05 3.67 10.42
C ALA A 213 -9.45 3.68 11.84
N ASP A 214 -9.22 2.49 12.43
CA ASP A 214 -8.60 2.34 13.74
C ASP A 214 -7.15 2.82 13.74
N TYR A 215 -6.40 2.56 12.67
CA TYR A 215 -5.05 3.08 12.46
C TYR A 215 -5.04 4.61 12.48
N PHE A 216 -5.91 5.27 11.70
CA PHE A 216 -5.97 6.73 11.69
C PHE A 216 -6.49 7.32 13.01
N ALA A 217 -7.42 6.64 13.69
CA ALA A 217 -7.87 7.03 15.01
C ALA A 217 -6.72 6.95 16.04
N ALA A 218 -5.90 5.90 15.98
CA ALA A 218 -4.71 5.76 16.82
C ALA A 218 -3.66 6.83 16.51
N ALA A 219 -3.41 7.10 15.23
CA ALA A 219 -2.51 8.16 14.80
C ALA A 219 -2.95 9.54 15.34
N ARG A 220 -4.25 9.85 15.26
CA ARG A 220 -4.82 11.09 15.83
C ARG A 220 -4.61 11.16 17.35
N ARG A 221 -4.86 10.07 18.09
CA ARG A 221 -4.61 10.00 19.54
C ARG A 221 -3.13 10.17 19.89
N ALA A 222 -2.23 9.69 19.03
CA ALA A 222 -0.79 9.89 19.14
C ALA A 222 -0.33 11.30 18.72
N GLY A 223 -1.26 12.22 18.41
CA GLY A 223 -0.96 13.60 18.04
C GLY A 223 -0.51 13.80 16.60
N TYR A 224 -0.70 12.82 15.71
CA TYR A 224 -0.30 12.95 14.31
C TYR A 224 -1.19 13.98 13.62
N ARG A 225 -0.57 14.85 12.84
CA ARG A 225 -1.24 15.91 12.05
C ARG A 225 -0.97 15.72 10.58
N CYS A 226 -1.94 16.11 9.75
CA CYS A 226 -1.74 16.18 8.31
C CYS A 226 -0.59 17.14 7.97
N CYS A 227 0.28 16.73 7.04
CA CYS A 227 1.37 17.56 6.52
C CYS A 227 0.91 18.58 5.45
N GLY A 228 -0.34 18.50 5.01
CA GLY A 228 -0.92 19.37 3.97
C GLY A 228 -0.58 18.99 2.52
N ARG A 229 0.22 17.96 2.27
CA ARG A 229 0.66 17.59 0.91
C ARG A 229 -0.31 16.71 0.14
N MET A 230 -1.14 15.94 0.84
CA MET A 230 -2.04 14.95 0.24
C MET A 230 -3.50 15.39 0.44
N PRO A 231 -4.18 15.84 -0.63
CA PRO A 231 -5.62 16.05 -0.64
C PRO A 231 -6.37 14.83 -0.11
N GLY A 232 -7.40 15.06 0.71
CA GLY A 232 -8.22 13.98 1.27
C GLY A 232 -7.59 13.20 2.42
N CYS A 233 -6.37 13.57 2.88
CA CYS A 233 -5.70 12.90 3.99
C CYS A 233 -6.63 12.72 5.21
N PRO A 234 -6.80 11.50 5.73
CA PRO A 234 -7.67 11.24 6.89
C PRO A 234 -7.20 11.87 8.19
N LEU A 235 -6.03 12.54 8.22
CA LEU A 235 -5.52 13.32 9.35
C LEU A 235 -5.75 14.83 9.21
N ILE A 236 -6.40 15.30 8.13
CA ILE A 236 -6.69 16.73 7.97
C ILE A 236 -7.50 17.23 9.17
N ASP A 237 -7.09 18.39 9.71
CA ASP A 237 -7.85 19.09 10.74
C ASP A 237 -8.84 20.01 10.05
N ARG A 238 -10.11 19.61 10.02
CA ARG A 238 -11.17 20.39 9.38
C ARG A 238 -11.50 21.69 10.14
N ARG A 239 -10.93 21.93 11.33
CA ARG A 239 -11.05 23.20 12.05
C ARG A 239 -10.08 24.28 11.55
N MET A 240 -9.10 23.92 10.72
CA MET A 240 -8.13 24.86 10.11
C MET A 240 -8.46 25.22 8.65
N VAL A 241 -9.63 24.81 8.14
CA VAL A 241 -10.10 25.07 6.76
C VAL A 241 -11.33 26.00 6.76
N ALA A 242 -11.48 26.84 7.79
CA ALA A 242 -12.49 27.88 7.88
C ALA A 242 -11.82 29.25 7.76
#